data_AF-A0A537QI73-F1
#
_entry.id   AF-A0A537QI73-F1
#
_cell.length_a   1.000
_cell.length_b   1.000
_cell.length_c   1.000
_cell.angle_alpha   90.00
_cell.angle_beta   90.00
_cell.angle_gamma   90.00
#
_symmetry.space_group_name_H-M   'P 1'
#
loop_
_entity.id
_entity.type
_entity.pdbx_description
1 polymer ?
#
loop_
_entity_poly.entity_id
_entity_poly.type
_entity_poly.pdbx_seq_one_letter_code
_entity_poly.pdbx_strand_id
1 'polypeptide(L)'
;MVPAVVLLLTAALPASAQRDQSAAANVRQSEQYEQELRSNPSFRAQRMKLECGPINDPQLHQQCVDSFAGDGAPPARRRRQ
;
A
#
# COMPACT_ATOMS: atom_id res chain seq x y z
N MET A 1 -53.48 -5.86 -13.86
CA MET A 1 -52.65 -6.59 -14.85
C MET A 1 -51.22 -6.13 -14.69
N VAL A 2 -50.32 -7.06 -14.39
CA VAL A 2 -48.88 -6.83 -14.17
C VAL A 2 -48.13 -7.25 -15.43
N PRO A 3 -47.15 -6.47 -15.90
CA PRO A 3 -45.93 -7.07 -16.44
C PRO A 3 -44.76 -6.58 -15.56
N ALA A 4 -44.05 -7.45 -14.83
CA ALA A 4 -43.00 -8.36 -15.30
C ALA A 4 -41.88 -7.63 -16.05
N VAL A 5 -40.61 -8.00 -15.77
CA VAL A 5 -39.32 -7.52 -16.37
C VAL A 5 -38.66 -6.45 -15.48
N VAL A 6 -37.50 -6.61 -14.81
CA VAL A 6 -36.39 -7.58 -14.79
C VAL A 6 -35.91 -7.70 -13.33
N LEU A 7 -35.76 -8.91 -12.79
CA LEU A 7 -34.89 -9.09 -11.62
C LEU A 7 -33.47 -8.77 -12.08
N LEU A 8 -32.98 -7.57 -11.75
CA LEU A 8 -31.56 -7.28 -11.83
C LEU A 8 -30.88 -8.25 -10.86
N LEU A 9 -30.29 -9.32 -11.39
CA LEU A 9 -29.31 -10.12 -10.67
C LEU A 9 -28.16 -9.17 -10.36
N THR A 10 -28.25 -8.47 -9.23
CA THR A 10 -27.08 -7.94 -8.56
C THR A 10 -26.31 -9.16 -8.12
N ALA A 11 -25.37 -9.61 -8.95
CA ALA A 11 -24.32 -10.51 -8.53
C ALA A 11 -23.54 -9.79 -7.42
N ALA A 12 -24.04 -9.89 -6.20
CA ALA A 12 -23.30 -9.53 -5.01
C ALA A 12 -22.16 -10.54 -4.93
N LEU A 13 -21.04 -10.19 -5.56
CA LEU A 13 -19.78 -10.86 -5.30
C LEU A 13 -19.66 -10.95 -3.77
N PRO A 14 -19.40 -12.14 -3.21
CA PRO A 14 -19.35 -12.28 -1.77
C PRO A 14 -18.33 -11.27 -1.25
N ALA A 15 -18.69 -10.52 -0.22
CA ALA A 15 -17.86 -9.45 0.32
C ALA A 15 -16.44 -9.93 0.68
N SER A 16 -16.26 -11.23 0.94
CA SER A 16 -14.96 -11.90 1.08
C SER A 16 -14.13 -11.86 -0.21
N ALA A 17 -14.68 -12.24 -1.36
CA ALA A 17 -13.96 -12.21 -2.64
C ALA A 17 -13.54 -10.78 -3.02
N GLN A 18 -14.37 -9.78 -2.71
CA GLN A 18 -14.02 -8.37 -2.90
C GLN A 18 -12.93 -7.88 -1.93
N ARG A 19 -12.95 -8.35 -0.66
CA ARG A 19 -11.89 -8.06 0.33
C ARG A 19 -10.57 -8.74 0.00
N ASP A 20 -10.59 -9.96 -0.51
CA ASP A 20 -9.37 -10.69 -0.91
C ASP A 20 -8.71 -10.02 -2.12
N GLN A 21 -9.51 -9.54 -3.08
CA GLN A 21 -9.01 -8.76 -4.22
C GLN A 21 -8.38 -7.43 -3.79
N SER A 22 -9.00 -6.71 -2.84
CA SER A 22 -8.44 -5.46 -2.33
C SER A 22 -7.19 -5.68 -1.47
N ALA A 23 -7.13 -6.77 -0.69
CA ALA A 23 -5.93 -7.15 0.04
C ALA A 23 -4.77 -7.49 -0.90
N ALA A 24 -5.01 -8.30 -1.93
CA ALA A 24 -3.99 -8.61 -2.93
C ALA A 24 -3.53 -7.36 -3.69
N ALA A 25 -4.44 -6.42 -3.97
CA ALA A 25 -4.09 -5.13 -4.58
C ALA A 25 -3.22 -4.27 -3.64
N ASN A 26 -3.57 -4.18 -2.36
CA ASN A 26 -2.80 -3.44 -1.36
C ASN A 26 -1.36 -3.97 -1.26
N VAL A 27 -1.18 -5.29 -1.25
CA VAL A 27 0.16 -5.90 -1.24
C VAL A 27 0.96 -5.54 -2.49
N ARG A 28 0.36 -5.65 -3.69
CA ARG A 28 1.05 -5.26 -4.94
C ARG A 28 1.43 -3.79 -4.97
N GLN A 29 0.53 -2.91 -4.52
CA GLN A 29 0.78 -1.47 -4.46
C GLN A 29 1.89 -1.13 -3.45
N SER A 30 1.92 -1.84 -2.32
CA SER A 30 2.97 -1.68 -1.31
C SER A 30 4.33 -2.12 -1.88
N GLU A 31 4.40 -3.27 -2.55
CA GLU A 31 5.62 -3.74 -3.20
C GLU A 31 6.13 -2.78 -4.28
N GLN A 32 5.23 -2.18 -5.07
CA GLN A 32 5.58 -1.16 -6.05
C GLN A 32 6.14 0.10 -5.38
N TYR A 33 5.50 0.59 -4.32
CA TYR A 33 5.96 1.75 -3.58
C TYR A 33 7.35 1.54 -2.96
N GLU A 34 7.59 0.38 -2.34
CA GLU A 34 8.91 0.02 -1.80
C GLU A 34 9.97 -0.02 -2.90
N GLN A 35 9.64 -0.56 -4.07
CA GLN A 35 10.55 -0.59 -5.21
C GLN A 35 10.88 0.83 -5.72
N GLU A 36 9.90 1.73 -5.76
CA GLU A 36 10.11 3.13 -6.14
C GLU A 36 10.99 3.87 -5.12
N LEU A 37 10.73 3.71 -3.82
CA LEU A 37 11.58 4.26 -2.76
C LEU A 37 13.04 3.82 -2.89
N ARG A 38 13.27 2.55 -3.22
CA ARG A 38 14.62 1.99 -3.39
C ARG A 38 15.30 2.48 -4.66
N SER A 39 14.62 2.41 -5.80
CA SER A 39 15.22 2.61 -7.12
C SER A 39 15.26 4.06 -7.61
N ASN A 40 14.43 4.96 -7.05
CA ASN A 40 14.34 6.35 -7.47
C ASN A 40 14.77 7.32 -6.34
N PRO A 41 16.02 7.83 -6.38
CA PRO A 41 16.53 8.75 -5.35
C PRO A 41 15.74 10.05 -5.24
N SER A 42 15.21 10.57 -6.36
CA SER A 42 14.46 11.82 -6.36
C SER A 42 13.10 11.64 -5.68
N PHE A 43 12.43 10.52 -5.95
CA PHE A 43 11.19 10.15 -5.27
C PHE A 43 11.43 9.97 -3.77
N ARG A 44 12.47 9.22 -3.37
CA ARG A 44 12.84 9.05 -1.96
C ARG A 44 13.13 10.39 -1.27
N ALA A 45 13.88 11.28 -1.90
CA ALA A 45 14.16 12.62 -1.36
C ALA A 45 12.88 13.45 -1.18
N GLN A 46 11.95 13.37 -2.15
CA GLN A 46 10.65 14.04 -2.03
C GLN A 46 9.83 13.46 -0.87
N ARG A 47 9.81 12.14 -0.68
CA ARG A 47 9.14 11.49 0.46
C ARG A 47 9.76 11.91 1.79
N MET A 48 11.08 11.88 1.93
CA MET A 48 11.77 12.37 3.13
C MET A 48 11.42 13.82 3.46
N LYS A 49 11.33 14.69 2.44
CA LYS A 49 10.93 16.08 2.64
C LYS A 49 9.48 16.21 3.17
N LEU A 50 8.56 15.41 2.64
CA LEU A 50 7.15 15.44 3.05
C LEU A 50 6.94 14.84 4.44
N GLU A 51 7.61 13.74 4.74
CA GLU A 51 7.39 12.95 5.96
C GLU A 51 8.26 13.43 7.12
N CYS A 52 9.56 13.67 6.88
CA CYS A 52 10.50 14.09 7.91
C CYS A 52 10.61 15.62 8.03
N GLY A 53 10.28 16.37 6.98
CA GLY A 53 10.41 17.84 6.96
C GLY A 53 9.67 18.58 8.09
N PRO A 54 8.45 18.18 8.49
CA PRO A 54 7.73 18.78 9.62
C PRO A 54 8.31 18.44 11.00
N ILE A 55 9.24 17.48 11.10
CA ILE A 55 9.81 17.03 12.37
C ILE A 55 10.92 18.01 12.78
N ASN A 56 10.65 18.79 13.82
CA ASN A 56 11.57 19.81 14.33
C ASN A 56 12.59 19.28 15.35
N ASP A 57 12.27 18.17 16.03
CA ASP A 57 13.21 17.55 16.96
C ASP A 57 14.35 16.89 16.17
N PRO A 58 15.63 17.26 16.40
CA PRO A 58 16.75 16.78 15.60
C PRO A 58 16.91 15.26 15.64
N GLN A 59 16.69 14.65 16.81
CA GLN A 59 16.86 13.21 16.98
C GLN A 59 15.76 12.45 16.25
N LEU A 60 14.50 12.89 16.39
CA LEU A 60 13.36 12.28 15.70
C LEU A 60 13.42 12.50 14.19
N HIS A 61 13.93 13.66 13.74
CA HIS A 61 14.16 13.93 12.33
C HIS A 61 15.17 12.93 11.76
N GLN A 62 16.31 12.73 12.44
CA GLN A 62 17.32 11.77 12.00
C GLN A 62 16.77 10.35 11.97
N GLN A 63 16.04 9.93 13.00
CA GLN A 63 15.38 8.61 13.03
C GLN A 63 14.40 8.43 11.86
N CYS A 64 13.66 9.49 11.49
CA CYS A 64 12.79 9.47 10.33
C CYS A 64 13.59 9.28 9.04
N VAL A 65 14.65 10.06 8.83
CA VAL A 65 15.51 9.94 7.64
C VAL A 65 16.16 8.56 7.54
N ASP A 66 16.62 8.01 8.66
CA ASP A 66 17.24 6.68 8.72
C ASP A 66 16.26 5.56 8.32
N SER A 67 14.95 5.74 8.55
CA SER A 67 13.94 4.78 8.10
C SER A 67 13.87 4.62 6.57
N PHE A 68 14.34 5.61 5.81
CA PHE A 68 14.45 5.56 4.34
C PHE A 68 15.78 4.97 3.85
N ALA A 69 16.76 4.74 4.73
CA ALA A 69 18.09 4.25 4.38
C ALA A 69 18.18 2.70 4.30
N GLY A 70 17.15 1.99 4.75
CA GLY A 70 17.17 0.54 4.89
C GLY A 70 16.83 -0.24 3.60
N ASP A 71 17.56 -1.34 3.39
CA ASP A 71 17.41 -2.37 2.36
C ASP A 71 16.07 -3.13 2.47
N GLY A 72 14.93 -2.43 2.45
CA GLY A 72 13.56 -2.93 2.64
C GLY A 72 13.12 -3.98 1.62
N ALA A 73 13.80 -5.13 1.57
CA ALA A 73 13.23 -6.34 1.04
C ALA A 73 12.08 -6.69 1.99
N PRO A 74 10.83 -6.76 1.51
CA PRO A 74 9.74 -7.25 2.35
C PRO A 74 10.19 -8.61 2.92
N PRO A 75 9.91 -8.90 4.20
CA PRO A 75 10.24 -10.20 4.77
C PRO A 75 9.66 -11.27 3.85
N ALA A 76 10.48 -12.25 3.46
CA ALA A 76 10.06 -13.34 2.60
C ALA A 76 8.73 -13.90 3.14
N ARG A 77 7.65 -13.79 2.34
CA ARG A 77 6.31 -14.23 2.75
C ARG A 77 6.43 -15.66 3.27
N ARG A 78 6.33 -15.87 4.59
CA ARG A 78 6.13 -17.21 5.13
C ARG A 78 4.79 -17.67 4.56
N ARG A 79 4.81 -18.64 3.65
CA ARG A 79 3.61 -19.41 3.29
C ARG A 79 3.10 -20.01 4.61
N ARG A 80 2.06 -19.43 5.18
CA ARG A 80 1.27 -20.09 6.23
C ARG A 80 0.71 -21.35 5.56
N GLN A 81 1.25 -22.50 5.98
CA GLN A 81 0.67 -23.82 5.74
C GLN A 81 -0.48 -24.02 6.71
#